data_AF-A0A3R7AK49-F1
#
_entry.id   AF-A0A3R7AK49-F1
#
_cell.length_a   1.000
_cell.length_b   1.000
_cell.length_c   1.000
_cell.angle_alpha   90.00
_cell.angle_beta   90.00
_cell.angle_gamma   90.00
#
_symmetry.space_group_name_H-M   'P 1'
#
loop_
_entity.id
_entity.type
_entity.pdbx_description
1 polymer ?
#
loop_
_entity_poly.entity_id
_entity_poly.type
_entity_poly.pdbx_seq_one_letter_code
_entity_poly.pdbx_strand_id
1 'polypeptide(L)'
;MTSLRGLHKSILGSISQVQERTGKILQEQEKDLLRAFRARLYSVQEELETEKNKTDDGASAWIDKSKQLETEVEWTKEMADRLDRLNQSLTRENQRLKTQFSMQENDREFLVRQLVMVKKDNVRLRKELADAVKEAERTREEASIQLEELEFAPRNGRQQQPPRKQPPHALGSKMPSVVKRAPSTPALPGTTTFAPSLPEVDNRYKEIIKRLKRVLEVERRNLRQVRNAYTTDLQTHTELSIFVKQCIEDVKGQLHTHTHDAPPSSSATPSTANTISVLGTTFAASDRQKVIDLLLSQERVLGLLYAKAFPLPGSSAAAHAADAADGMTKDDIRDIFNEAHQLDGGYNLHHPSSRHHQDENEFEGDDDGRPRHQDSVDPRR
;
A
#
# COMPACT_ATOMS: atom_id res chain seq x y z
N MET A 1 7.33 -114.66 39.70
CA MET A 1 7.73 -113.59 40.65
C MET A 1 8.76 -112.62 40.06
N THR A 2 9.83 -113.08 39.43
CA THR A 2 10.91 -112.24 38.84
C THR A 2 10.48 -111.39 37.64
N SER A 3 9.69 -111.95 36.71
CA SER A 3 9.17 -111.20 35.54
C SER A 3 8.28 -110.01 35.94
N LEU A 4 7.38 -110.20 36.92
CA LEU A 4 6.51 -109.14 37.43
C LEU A 4 7.30 -107.99 38.09
N ARG A 5 8.38 -108.31 38.82
CA ARG A 5 9.28 -107.30 39.39
C ARG A 5 10.05 -106.53 38.32
N GLY A 6 10.45 -107.21 37.24
CA GLY A 6 11.10 -106.58 36.08
C GLY A 6 10.18 -105.59 35.36
N LEU A 7 8.94 -106.00 35.07
CA LEU A 7 7.91 -105.14 34.49
C LEU A 7 7.60 -103.93 35.37
N HIS A 8 7.43 -104.13 36.69
CA HIS A 8 7.18 -103.03 37.62
C HIS A 8 8.35 -102.03 37.67
N LYS A 9 9.60 -102.52 37.66
CA LYS A 9 10.80 -101.65 37.60
C LYS A 9 10.86 -100.85 36.29
N SER A 10 10.46 -101.46 35.17
CA SER A 10 10.36 -100.78 33.88
C SER A 10 9.28 -99.70 33.88
N ILE A 11 8.10 -99.99 34.45
CA ILE A 11 7.00 -99.03 34.55
C ILE A 11 7.39 -97.83 35.42
N LEU A 12 8.01 -98.07 36.58
CA LEU A 12 8.52 -96.99 37.44
C LEU A 12 9.59 -96.14 36.74
N GLY A 13 10.48 -96.76 35.97
CA GLY A 13 11.46 -96.05 35.14
C GLY A 13 10.78 -95.16 34.09
N SER A 14 9.78 -95.69 33.38
CA SER A 14 8.99 -94.92 32.42
C SER A 14 8.22 -93.77 33.07
N ILE A 15 7.61 -93.99 34.24
CA ILE A 15 6.90 -92.94 34.99
C ILE A 15 7.86 -91.83 35.43
N SER A 16 9.03 -92.18 35.96
CA SER A 16 10.05 -91.21 36.34
C SER A 16 10.52 -90.39 35.14
N GLN A 17 10.69 -91.03 33.98
CA GLN A 17 11.08 -90.34 32.74
C GLN A 17 9.98 -89.43 32.19
N VAL A 18 8.70 -89.84 32.32
CA VAL A 18 7.55 -88.98 31.99
C VAL A 18 7.46 -87.81 32.95
N GLN A 19 7.62 -88.01 34.27
CA GLN A 19 7.63 -86.93 35.24
C GLN A 19 8.73 -85.92 34.97
N GLU A 20 9.95 -86.37 34.64
CA GLU A 20 11.05 -85.46 34.31
C GLU A 20 10.79 -84.67 33.02
N ARG A 21 10.22 -85.31 32.00
CA ARG A 21 9.78 -84.63 30.77
C ARG A 21 8.68 -83.60 31.06
N THR A 22 7.68 -83.95 31.86
CA THR A 22 6.60 -83.04 32.25
C THR A 22 7.14 -81.84 33.03
N GLY A 23 8.09 -82.04 33.95
CA GLY A 23 8.74 -80.95 34.68
C GLY A 23 9.49 -79.99 33.76
N LYS A 24 10.24 -80.50 32.77
CA LYS A 24 10.93 -79.68 31.76
C LYS A 24 9.95 -78.89 30.90
N ILE A 25 8.87 -79.52 30.43
CA ILE A 25 7.84 -78.85 29.63
C ILE A 25 7.18 -77.72 30.43
N LEU A 26 6.87 -77.94 31.70
CA LEU A 26 6.26 -76.92 32.54
C LEU A 26 7.20 -75.70 32.72
N GLN A 27 8.49 -75.96 32.92
CA GLN A 27 9.50 -74.93 33.08
C GLN A 27 9.75 -74.14 31.78
N GLU A 28 9.70 -74.81 30.63
CA GLU A 28 9.73 -74.16 29.30
C GLU A 28 8.49 -73.31 29.05
N GLN A 29 7.30 -73.82 29.38
CA GLN A 29 6.05 -73.06 29.27
C GLN A 29 6.07 -71.81 30.16
N GLU A 30 6.56 -71.91 31.40
CA GLU A 30 6.72 -70.76 32.28
C GLU A 30 7.69 -69.71 31.69
N LYS A 31 8.81 -70.17 31.12
CA LYS A 31 9.78 -69.30 30.46
C LYS A 31 9.19 -68.59 29.24
N ASP A 32 8.41 -69.30 28.44
CA ASP A 32 7.76 -68.72 27.25
C ASP A 32 6.64 -67.75 27.65
N LEU A 33 5.87 -68.07 28.69
CA LEU A 33 4.87 -67.16 29.25
C LEU A 33 5.53 -65.86 29.74
N LEU A 34 6.63 -65.95 30.48
CA LEU A 34 7.39 -64.77 30.93
C LEU A 34 7.97 -63.98 29.76
N ARG A 35 8.45 -64.65 28.72
CA ARG A 35 8.92 -63.97 27.50
C ARG A 35 7.79 -63.22 26.81
N ALA A 36 6.61 -63.84 26.67
CA ALA A 36 5.43 -63.21 26.09
C ALA A 36 4.95 -62.01 26.92
N PHE A 37 4.93 -62.13 28.25
CA PHE A 37 4.60 -61.01 29.13
C PHE A 37 5.59 -59.86 29.02
N ARG A 38 6.90 -60.14 29.00
CA ARG A 38 7.92 -59.10 28.80
C ARG A 38 7.79 -58.41 27.45
N ALA A 39 7.59 -59.17 26.37
CA ALA A 39 7.36 -58.61 25.05
C ALA A 39 6.13 -57.69 25.03
N ARG A 40 5.04 -58.10 25.68
CA ARG A 40 3.83 -57.29 25.77
C ARG A 40 4.02 -56.03 26.63
N LEU A 41 4.77 -56.12 27.73
CA LEU A 41 5.11 -54.95 28.55
C LEU A 41 5.94 -53.93 27.76
N TYR A 42 6.95 -54.40 27.00
CA TYR A 42 7.73 -53.51 26.14
C TYR A 42 6.87 -52.86 25.05
N SER A 43 6.00 -53.63 24.39
CA SER A 43 5.06 -53.10 23.38
C SER A 43 4.16 -52.01 23.98
N VAL A 44 3.57 -52.27 25.15
CA VAL A 44 2.70 -51.29 25.83
C VAL A 44 3.50 -50.06 26.26
N GLN A 45 4.73 -50.22 26.72
CA GLN A 45 5.58 -49.12 27.14
C GLN A 45 6.01 -48.25 25.93
N GLU A 46 6.34 -48.87 24.80
CA GLU A 46 6.63 -48.18 23.54
C GLU A 46 5.39 -47.46 22.98
N GLU A 47 4.22 -48.08 23.02
CA GLU A 47 2.95 -47.43 22.68
C GLU A 47 2.69 -46.20 23.57
N LEU A 48 2.96 -46.31 24.87
CA LEU A 48 2.74 -45.21 25.81
C LEU A 48 3.74 -44.05 25.61
N GLU A 49 5.00 -44.34 25.32
CA GLU A 49 5.99 -43.32 24.97
C GLU A 49 5.66 -42.64 23.63
N THR A 50 5.31 -43.41 22.60
CA THR A 50 4.94 -42.85 21.30
C THR A 50 3.68 -41.99 21.38
N GLU A 51 2.68 -42.39 22.16
CA GLU A 51 1.45 -41.61 22.34
C GLU A 51 1.72 -40.32 23.12
N LYS A 52 2.57 -40.37 24.16
CA LYS A 52 3.01 -39.17 24.89
C LYS A 52 3.71 -38.18 23.95
N ASN A 53 4.62 -38.66 23.10
CA ASN A 53 5.34 -37.80 22.16
C ASN A 53 4.42 -37.16 21.11
N LYS A 54 3.38 -37.86 20.62
CA LYS A 54 2.39 -37.29 19.70
C LYS A 54 1.57 -36.17 20.35
N THR A 55 1.20 -36.33 21.62
CA THR A 55 0.41 -35.29 22.32
C THR A 55 1.19 -34.00 22.52
N ASP A 56 2.51 -34.10 22.72
CA ASP A 56 3.39 -32.94 22.89
C ASP A 56 3.64 -32.21 21.56
N ASP A 57 3.78 -32.96 20.46
CA ASP A 57 3.99 -32.41 19.11
C ASP A 57 2.80 -31.55 18.64
N GLY A 58 1.58 -31.99 18.94
CA GLY A 58 0.37 -31.21 18.65
C GLY A 58 0.34 -29.87 19.40
N ALA A 59 0.66 -29.87 20.70
CA ALA A 59 0.69 -28.65 21.49
C ALA A 59 1.81 -27.70 21.02
N SER A 60 3.00 -28.22 20.73
CA SER A 60 4.12 -27.43 20.22
C SER A 60 3.78 -26.77 18.89
N ALA A 61 3.20 -27.50 17.94
CA ALA A 61 2.81 -26.96 16.64
C ALA A 61 1.77 -25.83 16.76
N TRP A 62 0.83 -25.94 17.69
CA TRP A 62 -0.15 -24.88 17.96
C TRP A 62 0.49 -23.64 18.61
N ILE A 63 1.44 -23.84 19.52
CA ILE A 63 2.19 -22.75 20.15
C ILE A 63 3.01 -21.99 19.11
N ASP A 64 3.74 -22.70 18.25
CA ASP A 64 4.56 -22.09 17.19
C ASP A 64 3.70 -21.33 16.19
N LYS A 65 2.54 -21.91 15.81
CA LYS A 65 1.58 -21.23 14.94
C LYS A 65 1.00 -19.97 15.59
N SER A 66 0.70 -20.01 16.90
CA SER A 66 0.24 -18.83 17.64
C SER A 66 1.29 -17.72 17.62
N LYS A 67 2.54 -18.08 17.91
CA LYS A 67 3.67 -17.14 17.92
C LYS A 67 3.92 -16.53 16.54
N GLN A 68 3.85 -17.34 15.47
CA GLN A 68 3.97 -16.85 14.10
C GLN A 68 2.89 -15.81 13.78
N LEU A 69 1.62 -16.12 14.09
CA LEU A 69 0.50 -15.20 13.86
C LEU A 69 0.65 -13.91 14.67
N GLU A 70 1.14 -13.98 15.91
CA GLU A 70 1.43 -12.80 16.72
C GLU A 70 2.48 -11.89 16.05
N THR A 71 3.56 -12.48 15.52
CA THR A 71 4.59 -11.70 14.80
C THR A 71 4.08 -11.07 13.51
N GLU A 72 3.23 -11.78 12.76
CA GLU A 72 2.62 -11.26 11.53
C GLU A 72 1.64 -10.11 11.82
N VAL A 73 0.86 -10.24 12.90
CA VAL A 73 -0.04 -9.18 13.36
C VAL A 73 0.75 -7.93 13.75
N GLU A 74 1.83 -8.09 14.51
CA GLU A 74 2.63 -6.94 14.94
C GLU A 74 3.30 -6.25 13.75
N TRP A 75 3.88 -7.03 12.82
CA TRP A 75 4.45 -6.49 11.59
C TRP A 75 3.41 -5.74 10.75
N THR A 76 2.19 -6.27 10.66
CA THR A 76 1.10 -5.63 9.91
C THR A 76 0.66 -4.32 10.57
N LYS A 77 0.61 -4.26 11.90
CA LYS A 77 0.32 -3.01 12.63
C LYS A 77 1.41 -1.96 12.40
N GLU A 78 2.68 -2.34 12.49
CA GLU A 78 3.79 -1.41 12.23
C GLU A 78 3.73 -0.83 10.81
N MET A 79 3.39 -1.66 9.81
CA MET A 79 3.21 -1.20 8.43
C MET A 79 2.01 -0.25 8.30
N ALA A 80 0.88 -0.57 8.93
CA ALA A 80 -0.30 0.27 8.94
C ALA A 80 0.00 1.65 9.57
N ASP A 81 0.67 1.67 10.73
CA ASP A 81 1.09 2.89 11.41
C ASP A 81 2.04 3.74 10.54
N ARG A 82 2.96 3.10 9.83
CA ARG A 82 3.88 3.79 8.92
C ARG A 82 3.13 4.42 7.74
N LEU A 83 2.21 3.67 7.12
CA LEU A 83 1.37 4.16 6.03
C LEU A 83 0.49 5.32 6.49
N ASP A 84 -0.11 5.24 7.67
CA ASP A 84 -0.92 6.31 8.23
C ASP A 84 -0.10 7.59 8.46
N ARG A 85 1.12 7.48 9.00
CA ARG A 85 2.01 8.65 9.15
C ARG A 85 2.32 9.31 7.81
N LEU A 86 2.61 8.52 6.77
CA LEU A 86 2.89 9.02 5.43
C LEU A 86 1.65 9.67 4.81
N ASN A 87 0.49 9.03 4.92
CA ASN A 87 -0.77 9.54 4.39
C ASN A 87 -1.19 10.85 5.08
N GLN A 88 -1.00 10.94 6.40
CA GLN A 88 -1.19 12.20 7.14
C GLN A 88 -0.24 13.30 6.65
N SER A 89 1.02 12.98 6.39
CA SER A 89 1.99 13.95 5.86
C SER A 89 1.57 14.46 4.48
N LEU A 90 1.22 13.54 3.56
CA LEU A 90 0.75 13.88 2.23
C LEU A 90 -0.55 14.68 2.27
N THR A 91 -1.47 14.36 3.18
CA THR A 91 -2.71 15.11 3.37
C THR A 91 -2.43 16.55 3.81
N ARG A 92 -1.53 16.74 4.78
CA ARG A 92 -1.10 18.07 5.23
C ARG A 92 -0.46 18.87 4.10
N GLU A 93 0.41 18.25 3.31
CA GLU A 93 1.03 18.91 2.16
C GLU A 93 0.02 19.26 1.06
N ASN A 94 -0.90 18.35 0.75
CA ASN A 94 -1.98 18.58 -0.22
C ASN A 94 -2.83 19.78 0.20
N GLN A 95 -3.15 19.87 1.50
CA GLN A 95 -3.90 20.99 2.04
C GLN A 95 -3.11 22.30 1.98
N ARG A 96 -1.81 22.27 2.29
CA ARG A 96 -0.90 23.42 2.12
C ARG A 96 -0.89 23.90 0.66
N LEU A 97 -0.73 22.99 -0.29
CA LEU A 97 -0.69 23.32 -1.72
C LEU A 97 -2.02 23.92 -2.19
N LYS A 98 -3.17 23.35 -1.77
CA LYS A 98 -4.49 23.92 -2.07
C LYS A 98 -4.63 25.37 -1.59
N THR A 99 -4.18 25.66 -0.36
CA THR A 99 -4.18 27.03 0.16
C THR A 99 -3.27 27.95 -0.66
N GLN A 100 -2.08 27.48 -1.06
CA GLN A 100 -1.17 28.26 -1.90
C GLN A 100 -1.75 28.56 -3.28
N PHE A 101 -2.34 27.56 -3.95
CA PHE A 101 -3.00 27.77 -5.24
C PHE A 101 -4.16 28.74 -5.14
N SER A 102 -5.02 28.59 -4.13
CA SER A 102 -6.13 29.52 -3.89
C SER A 102 -5.64 30.96 -3.69
N MET A 103 -4.55 31.15 -2.93
CA MET A 103 -3.94 32.47 -2.76
C MET A 103 -3.45 33.04 -4.10
N GLN A 104 -2.73 32.24 -4.89
CA GLN A 104 -2.24 32.66 -6.21
C GLN A 104 -3.37 33.00 -7.18
N GLU A 105 -4.47 32.25 -7.15
CA GLU A 105 -5.66 32.55 -7.95
C GLU A 105 -6.28 33.89 -7.53
N ASN A 106 -6.43 34.14 -6.24
CA ASN A 106 -6.92 35.42 -5.72
C ASN A 106 -6.02 36.59 -6.13
N ASP A 107 -4.70 36.43 -6.04
CA ASP A 107 -3.73 37.45 -6.47
C ASP A 107 -3.81 37.70 -7.98
N ARG A 108 -3.94 36.64 -8.78
CA ARG A 108 -4.11 36.75 -10.23
C ARG A 108 -5.38 37.52 -10.56
N GLU A 109 -6.49 37.21 -9.90
CA GLU A 109 -7.76 37.93 -10.08
C GLU A 109 -7.62 39.41 -9.70
N PHE A 110 -6.96 39.71 -8.59
CA PHE A 110 -6.72 41.07 -8.14
C PHE A 110 -5.88 41.87 -9.14
N LEU A 111 -4.79 41.29 -9.65
CA LEU A 111 -3.94 41.90 -10.68
C LEU A 111 -4.71 42.12 -11.99
N VAL A 112 -5.57 41.18 -12.39
CA VAL A 112 -6.43 41.35 -13.57
C VAL A 112 -7.40 42.52 -13.36
N ARG A 113 -8.03 42.65 -12.19
CA ARG A 113 -8.91 43.79 -11.88
C ARG A 113 -8.15 45.11 -11.93
N GLN A 114 -6.97 45.19 -11.32
CA GLN A 114 -6.11 46.37 -11.39
C GLN A 114 -5.73 46.73 -12.83
N LEU A 115 -5.31 45.74 -13.61
CA LEU A 115 -4.96 45.95 -15.02
C LEU A 115 -6.14 46.51 -15.82
N VAL A 116 -7.36 46.02 -15.57
CA VAL A 116 -8.57 46.55 -16.21
C VAL A 116 -8.86 48.00 -15.79
N MET A 117 -8.68 48.34 -14.51
CA MET A 117 -8.84 49.72 -14.03
C MET A 117 -7.85 50.67 -14.71
N VAL A 118 -6.56 50.31 -14.71
CA VAL A 118 -5.51 51.11 -15.37
C VAL A 118 -5.78 51.25 -16.87
N LYS A 119 -6.26 50.20 -17.55
CA LYS A 119 -6.65 50.28 -18.97
C LYS A 119 -7.80 51.26 -19.19
N LYS A 120 -8.84 51.23 -18.34
CA LYS A 120 -9.96 52.19 -18.40
C LYS A 120 -9.49 53.62 -18.19
N ASP A 121 -8.63 53.86 -17.20
CA ASP A 121 -8.04 55.18 -16.94
C ASP A 121 -7.18 55.65 -18.11
N ASN A 122 -6.36 54.77 -18.71
CA ASN A 122 -5.54 55.12 -19.85
C ASN A 122 -6.41 55.53 -21.06
N VAL A 123 -7.51 54.82 -21.32
CA VAL A 123 -8.47 55.20 -22.37
C VAL A 123 -9.10 56.56 -22.06
N ARG A 124 -9.52 56.80 -20.82
CA ARG A 124 -10.08 58.09 -20.39
C ARG A 124 -9.07 59.23 -20.59
N LEU A 125 -7.84 59.07 -20.11
CA LEU A 125 -6.78 60.07 -20.26
C LEU A 125 -6.41 60.32 -21.72
N ARG A 126 -6.39 59.28 -22.58
CA ARG A 126 -6.18 59.46 -24.03
C ARG A 126 -7.30 60.26 -24.66
N LYS A 127 -8.55 60.05 -24.23
CA LYS A 127 -9.70 60.84 -24.69
C LYS A 127 -9.58 62.29 -24.24
N GLU A 128 -9.30 62.53 -22.95
CA GLU A 128 -9.09 63.87 -22.40
C GLU A 128 -7.95 64.61 -23.10
N LEU A 129 -6.84 63.91 -23.39
CA LEU A 129 -5.73 64.47 -24.16
C LEU A 129 -6.15 64.83 -25.59
N ALA A 130 -6.89 63.96 -26.27
CA ALA A 130 -7.37 64.22 -27.62
C ALA A 130 -8.35 65.41 -27.67
N ASP A 131 -9.23 65.51 -26.68
CA ASP A 131 -10.16 66.63 -26.55
C ASP A 131 -9.40 67.95 -26.26
N ALA A 132 -8.42 67.92 -25.34
CA ALA A 132 -7.57 69.09 -25.05
C ALA A 132 -6.74 69.55 -26.26
N VAL A 133 -6.22 68.62 -27.06
CA VAL A 133 -5.50 68.95 -28.30
C VAL A 133 -6.42 69.64 -29.31
N LYS A 134 -7.66 69.15 -29.49
CA LYS A 134 -8.64 69.79 -30.38
C LYS A 134 -8.99 71.21 -29.93
N GLU A 135 -9.18 71.43 -28.64
CA GLU A 135 -9.43 72.78 -28.11
C GLU A 135 -8.21 73.70 -28.29
N ALA A 136 -6.99 73.17 -28.13
CA ALA A 136 -5.75 73.93 -28.41
C ALA A 136 -5.60 74.28 -29.91
N GLU A 137 -6.02 73.39 -30.80
CA GLU A 137 -6.05 73.65 -32.25
C GLU A 137 -7.08 74.73 -32.60
N ARG A 138 -8.31 74.64 -32.07
CA ARG A 138 -9.34 75.68 -32.26
C ARG A 138 -8.89 77.05 -31.77
N THR A 139 -8.35 77.13 -30.56
CA THR A 139 -7.84 78.40 -30.01
C THR A 139 -6.67 78.95 -30.81
N ARG A 140 -5.82 78.10 -31.38
CA ARG A 140 -4.76 78.51 -32.30
C ARG A 140 -5.32 79.01 -33.64
N GLU A 141 -6.33 78.34 -34.19
CA GLU A 141 -7.02 78.77 -35.41
C GLU A 141 -7.72 80.12 -35.19
N GLU A 142 -8.45 80.27 -34.08
CA GLU A 142 -9.07 81.54 -33.67
C GLU A 142 -8.02 82.65 -33.49
N ALA A 143 -6.90 82.37 -32.84
CA ALA A 143 -5.79 83.33 -32.70
C ALA A 143 -5.14 83.66 -34.05
N SER A 144 -5.07 82.71 -34.99
CA SER A 144 -4.55 82.95 -36.34
C SER A 144 -5.49 83.81 -37.18
N ILE A 145 -6.81 83.60 -37.07
CA ILE A 145 -7.84 84.42 -37.72
C ILE A 145 -7.80 85.84 -37.15
N GLN A 146 -7.67 86.00 -35.82
CA GLN A 146 -7.50 87.32 -35.20
C GLN A 146 -6.19 88.01 -35.63
N LEU A 147 -5.11 87.25 -35.87
CA LEU A 147 -3.85 87.79 -36.38
C LEU A 147 -3.97 88.22 -37.85
N GLU A 148 -4.69 87.45 -38.67
CA GLU A 148 -4.96 87.78 -40.08
C GLU A 148 -5.91 88.99 -40.20
N GLU A 149 -6.83 89.17 -39.26
CA GLU A 149 -7.68 90.36 -39.11
C GLU A 149 -6.87 91.61 -38.67
N LEU A 150 -5.78 91.42 -37.92
CA LEU A 150 -4.82 92.48 -37.53
C LEU A 150 -3.74 92.78 -38.59
N GLU A 151 -3.48 91.88 -39.55
CA GLU A 151 -2.53 92.10 -40.66
C GLU A 151 -3.13 92.88 -41.84
N PHE A 152 -4.44 93.16 -41.85
CA PHE A 152 -5.09 94.02 -42.86
C PHE A 152 -5.04 95.53 -42.54
N ALA A 153 -3.99 95.98 -41.86
CA ALA A 153 -3.58 97.39 -41.76
C ALA A 153 -2.28 97.62 -42.56
N PRO A 154 -2.14 98.72 -43.34
CA PRO A 154 -1.10 98.80 -44.35
C PRO A 154 0.29 98.99 -43.71
N ARG A 155 1.19 98.05 -43.98
CA ARG A 155 2.61 98.13 -43.60
C ARG A 155 3.42 98.76 -44.75
N ASN A 156 3.75 100.05 -44.60
CA ASN A 156 4.79 100.70 -45.40
C ASN A 156 6.17 100.21 -44.93
N GLY A 157 6.99 99.73 -45.87
CA GLY A 157 8.30 99.15 -45.58
C GLY A 157 9.42 100.17 -45.37
N ARG A 158 10.52 99.74 -44.73
CA ARG A 158 11.89 100.09 -45.13
C ARG A 158 12.95 99.21 -44.45
N GLN A 159 13.98 98.88 -45.24
CA GLN A 159 15.23 98.19 -44.91
C GLN A 159 16.03 98.83 -43.76
N GLN A 160 16.78 98.00 -43.00
CA GLN A 160 18.24 98.09 -42.86
C GLN A 160 18.84 96.94 -41.99
N GLN A 161 19.96 96.38 -42.44
CA GLN A 161 21.01 95.68 -41.65
C GLN A 161 22.17 96.69 -41.39
N PRO A 162 23.30 96.42 -40.67
CA PRO A 162 23.75 95.39 -39.68
C PRO A 162 24.32 96.10 -38.38
N PRO A 163 25.27 95.63 -37.50
CA PRO A 163 26.07 94.38 -37.41
C PRO A 163 26.30 93.71 -36.01
N ARG A 164 26.68 92.42 -36.06
CA ARG A 164 27.69 91.62 -35.29
C ARG A 164 28.02 91.97 -33.80
N LYS A 165 27.92 90.95 -32.91
CA LYS A 165 28.89 90.58 -31.83
C LYS A 165 28.52 89.24 -31.15
N GLN A 166 29.51 88.38 -30.88
CA GLN A 166 29.53 87.22 -29.95
C GLN A 166 30.51 87.57 -28.78
N PRO A 167 30.86 86.67 -27.83
CA PRO A 167 30.14 85.93 -26.75
C PRO A 167 30.75 86.31 -25.35
N PRO A 168 30.78 85.55 -24.21
CA PRO A 168 30.29 84.20 -23.82
C PRO A 168 29.66 84.08 -22.39
N HIS A 169 29.56 82.83 -21.87
CA HIS A 169 29.22 82.31 -20.51
C HIS A 169 27.77 81.79 -20.36
N ALA A 170 27.50 80.48 -20.25
CA ALA A 170 27.81 79.47 -19.21
C ALA A 170 26.76 79.42 -18.07
N LEU A 171 26.50 78.19 -17.59
CA LEU A 171 25.48 77.72 -16.62
C LEU A 171 24.16 77.32 -17.31
N GLY A 172 23.74 76.07 -17.41
CA GLY A 172 23.99 74.92 -16.54
C GLY A 172 22.77 74.70 -15.65
N SER A 173 21.85 73.82 -16.06
CA SER A 173 21.14 72.91 -15.15
C SER A 173 20.38 71.85 -15.92
N LYS A 174 20.88 70.63 -15.74
CA LYS A 174 20.29 69.35 -16.09
C LYS A 174 19.09 69.09 -15.17
N MET A 175 18.04 68.45 -15.67
CA MET A 175 17.24 67.48 -14.90
C MET A 175 16.68 66.41 -15.86
N PRO A 176 16.44 65.17 -15.38
CA PRO A 176 16.85 63.98 -16.10
C PRO A 176 15.70 63.18 -16.71
N SER A 177 15.99 62.50 -17.81
CA SER A 177 15.21 61.39 -18.36
C SER A 177 15.38 60.16 -17.47
N VAL A 178 14.30 59.77 -16.79
CA VAL A 178 14.21 58.51 -16.03
C VAL A 178 13.69 57.42 -16.97
N VAL A 179 14.64 56.70 -17.58
CA VAL A 179 14.40 55.37 -18.14
C VAL A 179 14.54 54.38 -16.98
N LYS A 180 13.41 53.91 -16.43
CA LYS A 180 13.41 52.79 -15.47
C LYS A 180 13.62 51.49 -16.23
N ARG A 181 14.88 51.08 -16.27
CA ARG A 181 15.34 49.73 -16.59
C ARG A 181 15.03 48.82 -15.39
N ALA A 182 14.59 47.60 -15.68
CA ALA A 182 14.33 46.53 -14.72
C ALA A 182 15.59 46.15 -13.90
N PRO A 183 15.43 45.48 -12.74
CA PRO A 183 16.42 45.47 -11.66
C PRO A 183 17.56 44.48 -11.91
N SER A 184 18.79 44.97 -11.81
CA SER A 184 19.99 44.17 -11.59
C SER A 184 20.18 43.93 -10.09
N THR A 185 20.08 42.67 -9.68
CA THR A 185 20.47 42.17 -8.36
C THR A 185 22.00 42.22 -8.17
N PRO A 186 22.51 42.43 -6.94
CA PRO A 186 23.93 42.48 -6.68
C PRO A 186 24.53 41.07 -6.69
N ALA A 187 25.61 40.89 -7.45
CA ALA A 187 26.43 39.69 -7.42
C ALA A 187 27.25 39.64 -6.12
N LEU A 188 27.02 38.59 -5.32
CA LEU A 188 27.95 38.12 -4.30
C LEU A 188 29.13 37.41 -4.99
N PRO A 189 30.39 37.62 -4.56
CA PRO A 189 31.51 36.86 -5.08
C PRO A 189 31.61 35.52 -4.35
N GLY A 190 31.57 34.43 -5.10
CA GLY A 190 31.99 33.10 -4.62
C GLY A 190 30.88 32.08 -4.48
N THR A 191 30.36 31.55 -5.60
CA THR A 191 29.93 30.14 -5.69
C THR A 191 29.95 29.73 -7.15
N THR A 192 30.92 28.90 -7.54
CA THR A 192 30.89 28.16 -8.80
C THR A 192 29.83 27.07 -8.70
N THR A 193 28.61 27.37 -9.13
CA THR A 193 27.55 26.36 -9.30
C THR A 193 27.30 26.21 -10.80
N PHE A 194 27.65 25.04 -11.33
CA PHE A 194 27.33 24.64 -12.71
C PHE A 194 25.82 24.76 -12.94
N ALA A 195 25.41 25.68 -13.80
CA ALA A 195 24.04 25.73 -14.29
C ALA A 195 23.83 24.57 -15.27
N PRO A 196 22.86 23.67 -15.06
CA PRO A 196 22.60 22.59 -16.00
C PRO A 196 22.14 23.16 -17.34
N SER A 197 22.60 22.56 -18.43
CA SER A 197 22.27 23.02 -19.77
C SER A 197 20.77 22.84 -20.04
N LEU A 198 20.12 23.80 -20.71
CA LEU A 198 18.71 23.72 -21.14
C LEU A 198 18.30 22.35 -21.73
N PRO A 199 19.10 21.67 -22.58
CA PRO A 199 18.75 20.34 -23.08
C PRO A 199 18.70 19.23 -22.01
N GLU A 200 19.48 19.31 -20.93
CA GLU A 200 19.41 18.35 -19.82
C GLU A 200 18.15 18.53 -18.96
N VAL A 201 17.66 19.75 -18.86
CA VAL A 201 16.41 20.06 -18.17
C VAL A 201 15.21 19.56 -18.99
N ASP A 202 15.22 19.78 -20.31
CA ASP A 202 14.19 19.25 -21.22
C ASP A 202 14.16 17.72 -21.27
N ASN A 203 15.32 17.05 -21.25
CA ASN A 203 15.37 15.59 -21.19
C ASN A 203 14.84 15.05 -19.86
N ARG A 204 15.12 15.72 -18.74
CA ARG A 204 14.53 15.38 -17.45
C ARG A 204 13.02 15.53 -17.45
N TYR A 205 12.48 16.62 -17.99
CA TYR A 205 11.02 16.80 -18.09
C TYR A 205 10.36 15.76 -19.00
N LYS A 206 11.01 15.36 -20.11
CA LYS A 206 10.50 14.29 -20.99
C LYS A 206 10.43 12.94 -20.29
N GLU A 207 11.45 12.58 -19.52
CA GLU A 207 11.45 11.33 -18.73
C GLU A 207 10.40 11.38 -17.61
N ILE A 208 10.26 12.51 -16.92
CA ILE A 208 9.20 12.71 -15.91
C ILE A 208 7.81 12.55 -16.55
N ILE A 209 7.56 13.18 -17.70
CA ILE A 209 6.29 13.06 -18.42
C ILE A 209 6.04 11.60 -18.83
N LYS A 210 7.06 10.88 -19.29
CA LYS A 210 6.96 9.47 -19.67
C LYS A 210 6.64 8.58 -18.47
N ARG A 211 7.26 8.84 -17.31
CA ARG A 211 6.98 8.15 -16.04
C ARG A 211 5.55 8.41 -15.58
N LEU A 212 5.14 9.68 -15.53
CA LEU A 212 3.78 10.07 -15.14
C LEU A 212 2.72 9.44 -16.04
N LYS A 213 2.97 9.36 -17.36
CA LYS A 213 2.08 8.66 -18.29
C LYS A 213 1.98 7.17 -18.02
N ARG A 214 3.07 6.49 -17.66
CA ARG A 214 3.02 5.06 -17.26
C ARG A 214 2.24 4.86 -15.98
N VAL A 215 2.50 5.67 -14.95
CA VAL A 215 1.79 5.58 -13.67
C VAL A 215 0.30 5.81 -13.88
N LEU A 216 -0.06 6.82 -14.68
CA LEU A 216 -1.46 7.11 -14.99
C LEU A 216 -2.14 5.98 -15.78
N GLU A 217 -1.44 5.32 -16.70
CA GLU A 217 -1.99 4.17 -17.41
C GLU A 217 -2.16 2.93 -16.50
N VAL A 218 -1.22 2.72 -15.56
CA VAL A 218 -1.32 1.68 -14.54
C VAL A 218 -2.49 1.97 -13.60
N GLU A 219 -2.64 3.19 -13.10
CA GLU A 219 -3.78 3.59 -12.26
C GLU A 219 -5.11 3.42 -13.01
N ARG A 220 -5.18 3.80 -14.29
CA ARG A 220 -6.37 3.57 -15.13
C ARG A 220 -6.67 2.09 -15.32
N ARG A 221 -5.66 1.23 -15.43
CA ARG A 221 -5.84 -0.22 -15.50
C ARG A 221 -6.33 -0.77 -14.16
N ASN A 222 -5.73 -0.34 -13.06
CA ASN A 222 -6.11 -0.75 -11.71
C ASN A 222 -7.55 -0.32 -11.39
N LEU A 223 -7.93 0.92 -11.71
CA LEU A 223 -9.30 1.42 -11.51
C LEU A 223 -10.33 0.62 -12.32
N ARG A 224 -10.00 0.24 -13.57
CA ARG A 224 -10.84 -0.66 -14.38
C ARG A 224 -10.96 -2.04 -13.74
N GLN A 225 -9.87 -2.60 -13.22
CA GLN A 225 -9.86 -3.90 -12.55
C GLN A 225 -10.70 -3.90 -11.27
N VAL A 226 -10.54 -2.90 -10.40
CA VAL A 226 -11.34 -2.73 -9.17
C VAL A 226 -12.83 -2.57 -9.51
N ARG A 227 -13.16 -1.77 -10.52
CA ARG A 227 -14.56 -1.60 -10.96
C ARG A 227 -15.17 -2.92 -11.45
N ASN A 228 -14.43 -3.69 -12.24
CA ASN A 228 -14.89 -4.98 -12.74
C ASN A 228 -15.06 -5.97 -11.59
N ALA A 229 -14.11 -6.05 -10.67
CA ALA A 229 -14.18 -6.87 -9.47
C ALA A 229 -15.38 -6.55 -8.60
N TYR A 230 -15.63 -5.27 -8.31
CA TYR A 230 -16.80 -4.82 -7.55
C TYR A 230 -18.11 -5.21 -8.24
N THR A 231 -18.17 -5.09 -9.57
CA THR A 231 -19.34 -5.50 -10.35
C THR A 231 -19.59 -7.00 -10.26
N THR A 232 -18.54 -7.81 -10.38
CA THR A 232 -18.61 -9.27 -10.25
C THR A 232 -19.02 -9.69 -8.84
N ASP A 233 -18.44 -9.08 -7.81
CA ASP A 233 -18.79 -9.38 -6.41
C ASP A 233 -20.26 -9.05 -6.13
N LEU A 234 -20.72 -7.88 -6.56
CA LEU A 234 -22.11 -7.47 -6.44
C LEU A 234 -23.06 -8.46 -7.14
N GLN A 235 -22.68 -8.96 -8.32
CA GLN A 235 -23.44 -9.98 -9.03
C GLN A 235 -23.49 -11.29 -8.24
N THR A 236 -22.36 -11.78 -7.72
CA THR A 236 -22.33 -13.02 -6.91
C THR A 236 -23.13 -12.90 -5.61
N HIS A 237 -23.07 -11.74 -4.94
CA HIS A 237 -23.85 -11.46 -3.74
C HIS A 237 -25.35 -11.40 -4.04
N THR A 238 -25.72 -10.81 -5.18
CA THR A 238 -27.11 -10.78 -5.66
C THR A 238 -27.61 -12.18 -5.98
N GLU A 239 -26.82 -13.00 -6.69
CA GLU A 239 -27.14 -14.40 -7.00
C GLU A 239 -27.36 -15.22 -5.71
N LEU A 240 -26.44 -15.16 -4.75
CA LEU A 240 -26.57 -15.89 -3.49
C LEU A 240 -27.78 -15.42 -2.67
N SER A 241 -28.05 -14.11 -2.65
CA SER A 241 -29.24 -13.55 -1.99
C SER A 241 -30.54 -14.07 -2.60
N ILE A 242 -30.59 -14.20 -3.93
CA ILE A 242 -31.76 -14.76 -4.64
C ILE A 242 -31.96 -16.23 -4.26
N PHE A 243 -30.89 -17.05 -4.27
CA PHE A 243 -30.99 -18.46 -3.88
C PHE A 243 -31.46 -18.65 -2.44
N VAL A 244 -30.91 -17.87 -1.50
CA VAL A 244 -31.33 -17.91 -0.08
C VAL A 244 -32.80 -17.53 0.06
N LYS A 245 -33.27 -16.48 -0.62
CA LYS A 245 -34.68 -16.09 -0.59
C LYS A 245 -35.59 -17.18 -1.18
N GLN A 246 -35.18 -17.81 -2.28
CA GLN A 246 -35.94 -18.89 -2.90
C GLN A 246 -36.07 -20.09 -1.96
N CYS A 247 -34.98 -20.56 -1.37
CA CYS A 247 -35.01 -21.69 -0.44
C CYS A 247 -35.85 -21.40 0.82
N ILE A 248 -35.81 -20.15 1.32
CA ILE A 248 -36.67 -19.73 2.44
C ILE A 248 -38.14 -19.74 2.04
N GLU A 249 -38.49 -19.25 0.85
CA GLU A 249 -39.87 -19.23 0.38
C GLU A 249 -40.41 -20.64 0.07
N ASP A 250 -39.56 -21.55 -0.45
CA ASP A 250 -39.93 -22.95 -0.69
C ASP A 250 -40.25 -23.68 0.62
N VAL A 251 -39.43 -23.49 1.67
CA VAL A 251 -39.68 -24.07 3.00
C VAL A 251 -40.89 -23.44 3.66
N LYS A 252 -41.09 -22.13 3.48
CA LYS A 252 -42.30 -21.43 3.94
C LYS A 252 -43.57 -21.95 3.26
N GLY A 253 -43.51 -22.25 1.96
CA GLY A 253 -44.60 -22.89 1.23
C GLY A 253 -44.96 -24.27 1.82
N GLN A 254 -43.94 -25.09 2.09
CA GLN A 254 -44.11 -26.41 2.74
C GLN A 254 -44.66 -26.31 4.17
N LEU A 255 -44.25 -25.28 4.92
CA LEU A 255 -44.78 -25.01 6.26
C LEU A 255 -46.27 -24.67 6.18
N HIS A 256 -46.67 -23.77 5.28
CA HIS A 256 -48.08 -23.41 5.09
C HIS A 256 -48.95 -24.60 4.66
N THR A 257 -48.46 -25.47 3.77
CA THR A 257 -49.19 -26.70 3.39
C THR A 257 -49.33 -27.67 4.57
N HIS A 258 -48.27 -27.85 5.37
CA HIS A 258 -48.30 -28.75 6.52
C HIS A 258 -49.13 -28.18 7.69
N THR A 259 -49.31 -26.86 7.74
CA THR A 259 -50.20 -26.20 8.72
C THR A 259 -51.66 -26.37 8.31
N HIS A 260 -51.94 -26.48 7.00
CA HIS A 260 -53.30 -26.62 6.47
C HIS A 260 -53.86 -28.05 6.55
N ASP A 261 -52.98 -29.06 6.66
CA ASP A 261 -53.34 -30.50 6.78
C ASP A 261 -53.32 -31.04 8.23
N ALA A 262 -52.97 -30.22 9.23
CA ALA A 262 -52.91 -30.64 10.63
C ALA A 262 -54.27 -30.45 11.36
N PRO A 263 -54.89 -31.50 11.95
CA PRO A 263 -56.10 -31.34 12.75
C PRO A 263 -55.80 -30.56 14.05
N PRO A 264 -56.78 -29.79 14.58
CA PRO A 264 -56.56 -28.94 15.75
C PRO A 264 -56.59 -29.80 17.02
N SER A 265 -55.44 -30.27 17.49
CA SER A 265 -55.34 -30.81 18.85
C SER A 265 -54.02 -30.49 19.54
N SER A 266 -54.19 -30.10 20.81
CA SER A 266 -53.23 -30.05 21.91
C SER A 266 -52.00 -29.14 21.79
N SER A 267 -52.15 -27.95 22.39
CA SER A 267 -51.22 -27.35 23.36
C SER A 267 -49.85 -28.04 23.52
N ALA A 268 -48.89 -27.66 22.69
CA ALA A 268 -47.49 -27.65 23.05
C ALA A 268 -47.04 -26.19 22.98
N THR A 269 -46.81 -25.56 24.13
CA THR A 269 -46.09 -24.27 24.20
C THR A 269 -44.70 -24.50 23.60
N PRO A 270 -44.37 -23.96 22.42
CA PRO A 270 -43.03 -24.11 21.89
C PRO A 270 -42.11 -23.27 22.75
N SER A 271 -41.04 -23.87 23.24
CA SER A 271 -39.96 -23.17 23.91
C SER A 271 -39.43 -22.06 22.98
N THR A 272 -39.75 -20.81 23.32
CA THR A 272 -39.45 -19.58 22.56
C THR A 272 -37.94 -19.30 22.41
N ALA A 273 -37.08 -20.19 22.89
CA ALA A 273 -35.64 -20.01 22.94
C ALA A 273 -34.95 -20.23 21.58
N ASN A 274 -35.59 -20.87 20.60
CA ASN A 274 -34.94 -21.32 19.36
C ASN A 274 -35.71 -21.02 18.06
N THR A 275 -36.66 -20.08 18.07
CA THR A 275 -37.43 -19.66 16.89
C THR A 275 -36.92 -18.31 16.37
N ILE A 276 -36.82 -18.16 15.05
CA ILE A 276 -36.41 -16.91 14.38
C ILE A 276 -37.50 -16.51 13.39
N SER A 277 -37.90 -15.24 13.40
CA SER A 277 -38.86 -14.71 12.43
C SER A 277 -38.11 -14.11 11.24
N VAL A 278 -38.35 -14.65 10.04
CA VAL A 278 -37.72 -14.20 8.79
C VAL A 278 -38.82 -14.03 7.74
N LEU A 279 -38.83 -12.89 7.04
CA LEU A 279 -39.84 -12.59 5.99
C LEU A 279 -41.30 -12.80 6.43
N GLY A 280 -41.60 -12.52 7.71
CA GLY A 280 -42.94 -12.60 8.28
C GLY A 280 -43.38 -14.00 8.74
N THR A 281 -42.51 -15.01 8.69
CA THR A 281 -42.80 -16.37 9.18
C THR A 281 -41.81 -16.83 10.24
N THR A 282 -42.33 -17.50 11.27
CA THR A 282 -41.54 -18.04 12.37
C THR A 282 -40.99 -19.41 12.00
N PHE A 283 -39.66 -19.50 11.88
CA PHE A 283 -38.94 -20.75 11.59
C PHE A 283 -38.46 -21.41 12.88
N ALA A 284 -38.78 -22.70 13.05
CA ALA A 284 -38.19 -23.53 14.10
C ALA A 284 -36.78 -23.99 13.70
N ALA A 285 -36.04 -24.57 14.66
CA ALA A 285 -34.70 -25.10 14.40
C ALA A 285 -34.68 -26.18 13.30
N SER A 286 -35.72 -27.02 13.24
CA SER A 286 -35.90 -28.01 12.18
C SER A 286 -36.05 -27.40 10.80
N ASP A 287 -36.72 -26.26 10.69
CA ASP A 287 -36.99 -25.62 9.39
C ASP A 287 -35.72 -24.94 8.86
N ARG A 288 -34.91 -24.37 9.77
CA ARG A 288 -33.59 -23.85 9.43
C ARG A 288 -32.66 -24.93 8.89
N GLN A 289 -32.67 -26.12 9.51
CA GLN A 289 -31.89 -27.25 9.02
C GLN A 289 -32.31 -27.63 7.60
N LYS A 290 -33.61 -27.71 7.32
CA LYS A 290 -34.14 -27.98 5.97
C LYS A 290 -33.74 -26.92 4.94
N VAL A 291 -33.75 -25.63 5.31
CA VAL A 291 -33.28 -24.54 4.44
C VAL A 291 -31.78 -24.71 4.13
N ILE A 292 -30.97 -25.06 5.13
CA ILE A 292 -29.53 -25.32 4.94
C ILE A 292 -29.32 -26.55 4.04
N ASP A 293 -30.04 -27.63 4.26
CA ASP A 293 -29.94 -28.85 3.43
C ASP A 293 -30.34 -28.56 1.97
N LEU A 294 -31.39 -27.76 1.75
CA LEU A 294 -31.81 -27.34 0.41
C LEU A 294 -30.78 -26.41 -0.25
N LEU A 295 -30.19 -25.48 0.50
CA LEU A 295 -29.12 -24.60 0.01
C LEU A 295 -27.86 -25.39 -0.36
N LEU A 296 -27.50 -26.38 0.44
CA LEU A 296 -26.35 -27.26 0.19
C LEU A 296 -26.63 -28.27 -0.93
N SER A 297 -27.89 -28.57 -1.24
CA SER A 297 -28.26 -29.41 -2.40
C SER A 297 -28.04 -28.71 -3.75
N GLN A 298 -27.95 -27.38 -3.76
CA GLN A 298 -27.73 -26.60 -4.98
C GLN A 298 -26.23 -26.51 -5.30
N GLU A 299 -25.76 -27.28 -6.29
CA GLU A 299 -24.34 -27.31 -6.74
C GLU A 299 -23.79 -25.90 -7.03
N ARG A 300 -24.63 -25.02 -7.57
CA ARG A 300 -24.30 -23.62 -7.86
C ARG A 300 -23.98 -22.81 -6.60
N VAL A 301 -24.68 -23.03 -5.49
CA VAL A 301 -24.45 -22.37 -4.19
C VAL A 301 -23.17 -22.90 -3.56
N LEU A 302 -22.94 -24.22 -3.62
CA LEU A 302 -21.67 -24.82 -3.21
C LEU A 302 -20.50 -24.24 -3.98
N GLY A 303 -20.62 -24.05 -5.31
CA GLY A 303 -19.59 -23.42 -6.13
C GLY A 303 -19.27 -21.98 -5.72
N LEU A 304 -20.30 -21.16 -5.44
CA LEU A 304 -20.13 -19.78 -4.97
C LEU A 304 -19.50 -19.70 -3.57
N LEU A 305 -19.94 -20.58 -2.65
CA LEU A 305 -19.40 -20.64 -1.29
C LEU A 305 -17.98 -21.20 -1.27
N TYR A 306 -17.69 -22.23 -2.06
CA TYR A 306 -16.35 -22.82 -2.18
C TYR A 306 -15.35 -21.84 -2.78
N ALA A 307 -15.74 -21.09 -3.81
CA ALA A 307 -14.91 -20.03 -4.39
C ALA A 307 -14.56 -18.91 -3.38
N LYS A 308 -15.40 -18.69 -2.36
CA LYS A 308 -15.18 -17.72 -1.28
C LYS A 308 -14.44 -18.32 -0.07
N ALA A 309 -14.70 -19.58 0.27
CA ALA A 309 -14.08 -20.27 1.40
C ALA A 309 -12.65 -20.74 1.09
N PHE A 310 -12.37 -21.06 -0.19
CA PHE A 310 -11.09 -21.56 -0.66
C PHE A 310 -10.69 -20.84 -1.96
N PRO A 311 -10.14 -19.62 -1.87
CA PRO A 311 -9.63 -18.91 -3.03
C PRO A 311 -8.49 -19.71 -3.69
N LEU A 312 -8.74 -20.34 -4.84
CA LEU A 312 -7.72 -21.06 -5.61
C LEU A 312 -6.67 -20.08 -6.17
N PRO A 313 -5.35 -20.30 -5.99
CA PRO A 313 -4.31 -19.42 -6.54
C PRO A 313 -4.49 -19.28 -8.06
N GLY A 314 -4.93 -18.09 -8.51
CA GLY A 314 -5.23 -17.81 -9.93
C GLY A 314 -6.72 -17.66 -10.29
N SER A 315 -7.66 -17.99 -9.38
CA SER A 315 -9.07 -17.58 -9.51
C SER A 315 -9.23 -16.10 -9.12
N SER A 316 -10.17 -15.36 -9.70
CA SER A 316 -10.41 -13.93 -9.40
C SER A 316 -10.48 -13.64 -7.90
N ALA A 317 -10.93 -14.59 -7.07
CA ALA A 317 -10.95 -14.47 -5.61
C ALA A 317 -9.57 -14.57 -4.94
N ALA A 318 -8.67 -15.42 -5.44
CA ALA A 318 -7.28 -15.49 -4.96
C ALA A 318 -6.37 -14.48 -5.64
N ALA A 319 -6.72 -14.01 -6.84
CA ALA A 319 -6.14 -12.80 -7.40
C ALA A 319 -6.43 -11.62 -6.47
N HIS A 320 -7.61 -11.51 -5.86
CA HIS A 320 -7.83 -10.48 -4.83
C HIS A 320 -7.03 -10.68 -3.53
N ALA A 321 -6.77 -11.92 -3.11
CA ALA A 321 -5.95 -12.19 -1.92
C ALA A 321 -4.43 -12.07 -2.19
N ALA A 322 -3.99 -12.41 -3.39
CA ALA A 322 -2.60 -12.34 -3.84
C ALA A 322 -2.22 -10.97 -4.40
N ASP A 323 -3.12 -10.25 -5.07
CA ASP A 323 -2.94 -8.87 -5.59
C ASP A 323 -3.16 -7.81 -4.49
N ALA A 324 -3.79 -8.18 -3.36
CA ALA A 324 -3.68 -7.43 -2.11
C ALA A 324 -2.31 -7.61 -1.42
N ALA A 325 -1.58 -8.67 -1.75
CA ALA A 325 -0.20 -8.91 -1.29
C ALA A 325 0.87 -8.49 -2.32
N ASP A 326 0.50 -8.38 -3.60
CA ASP A 326 1.34 -7.92 -4.73
C ASP A 326 1.09 -6.44 -5.09
N GLY A 327 0.23 -5.77 -4.32
CA GLY A 327 0.17 -4.32 -4.26
C GLY A 327 1.39 -3.78 -3.53
N MET A 328 2.53 -3.70 -4.24
CA MET A 328 3.83 -3.23 -3.77
C MET A 328 4.61 -4.26 -2.96
N THR A 329 5.46 -5.04 -3.64
CA THR A 329 6.33 -6.01 -2.95
C THR A 329 7.28 -5.29 -1.99
N LYS A 330 7.74 -6.00 -0.95
CA LYS A 330 8.74 -5.49 0.01
C LYS A 330 10.00 -4.93 -0.68
N ASP A 331 10.34 -5.47 -1.85
CA ASP A 331 11.45 -5.03 -2.68
C ASP A 331 11.10 -3.77 -3.49
N ASP A 332 9.88 -3.66 -4.04
CA ASP A 332 9.41 -2.42 -4.66
C ASP A 332 9.40 -1.25 -3.65
N ILE A 333 9.03 -1.49 -2.39
CA ILE A 333 9.02 -0.45 -1.33
C ILE A 333 10.45 -0.04 -0.97
N ARG A 334 11.38 -0.99 -0.97
CA ARG A 334 12.79 -0.75 -0.68
C ARG A 334 13.47 0.03 -1.81
N ASP A 335 13.12 -0.24 -3.06
CA ASP A 335 13.65 0.45 -4.23
C ASP A 335 13.12 1.89 -4.34
N ILE A 336 11.84 2.13 -4.05
CA ILE A 336 11.30 3.50 -3.97
C ILE A 336 11.93 4.30 -2.83
N PHE A 337 12.22 3.67 -1.69
CA PHE A 337 12.81 4.34 -0.53
C PHE A 337 14.30 4.67 -0.72
N ASN A 338 15.05 3.80 -1.39
CA ASN A 338 16.47 4.04 -1.73
C ASN A 338 16.63 5.13 -2.81
N GLU A 339 15.69 5.24 -3.76
CA GLU A 339 15.74 6.26 -4.81
C GLU A 339 15.32 7.65 -4.29
N ALA A 340 14.40 7.72 -3.31
CA ALA A 340 13.99 8.97 -2.66
C ALA A 340 15.14 9.61 -1.83
N HIS A 341 15.99 8.81 -1.20
CA HIS A 341 17.17 9.29 -0.49
C HIS A 341 18.27 9.85 -1.42
N GLN A 342 18.28 9.47 -2.69
CA GLN A 342 19.23 10.00 -3.68
C GLN A 342 18.82 11.36 -4.27
N LEU A 343 17.54 11.74 -4.14
CA LEU A 343 17.03 13.02 -4.63
C LEU A 343 16.95 14.11 -3.57
N ASP A 344 17.07 13.78 -2.28
CA ASP A 344 17.07 14.76 -1.17
C ASP A 344 18.46 14.98 -0.52
N GLY A 345 19.51 14.36 -1.07
CA GLY A 345 20.90 14.45 -0.59
C GLY A 345 21.67 15.72 -1.01
N GLY A 346 21.00 16.86 -1.10
CA GLY A 346 21.56 18.10 -1.67
C GLY A 346 21.91 19.21 -0.68
N TYR A 347 21.94 18.96 0.64
CA TYR A 347 22.34 19.97 1.63
C TYR A 347 22.91 19.30 2.88
N ASN A 348 24.19 18.92 2.80
CA ASN A 348 24.95 18.53 3.98
C ASN A 348 25.31 19.80 4.76
N LEU A 349 24.61 20.03 5.86
CA LEU A 349 24.94 21.06 6.83
C LEU A 349 26.23 20.62 7.56
N HIS A 350 27.32 21.33 7.26
CA HIS A 350 28.62 21.17 7.86
C HIS A 350 28.53 21.43 9.37
N HIS A 351 28.73 20.40 10.20
CA HIS A 351 28.99 20.56 11.63
C HIS A 351 30.52 20.60 11.83
N PRO A 352 31.08 21.59 12.56
CA PRO A 352 32.52 21.64 12.76
C PRO A 352 32.96 20.57 13.75
N SER A 353 34.09 19.97 13.39
CA SER A 353 34.87 18.98 14.11
C SER A 353 35.21 19.43 15.54
N SER A 354 35.01 18.54 16.52
CA SER A 354 35.67 18.62 17.82
C SER A 354 36.54 17.38 18.02
N ARG A 355 37.84 17.64 18.10
CA ARG A 355 38.96 16.72 18.40
C ARG A 355 38.81 16.03 19.76
N HIS A 356 39.08 14.73 19.82
CA HIS A 356 39.87 14.07 20.87
C HIS A 356 40.26 12.67 20.40
N HIS A 357 41.52 12.51 19.96
CA HIS A 357 42.64 11.89 20.70
C HIS A 357 42.72 10.37 20.49
N GLN A 358 43.56 9.99 19.52
CA GLN A 358 44.30 8.74 19.47
C GLN A 358 45.52 8.87 20.38
N ASP A 359 45.84 7.78 21.07
CA ASP A 359 47.14 7.22 21.47
C ASP A 359 46.79 6.00 22.36
N GLU A 360 47.43 4.84 22.37
CA GLU A 360 48.56 4.24 21.66
C GLU A 360 48.59 2.75 22.08
N ASN A 361 49.08 1.89 21.17
CA ASN A 361 49.97 0.73 21.39
C ASN A 361 49.56 -0.56 22.16
N GLU A 362 50.24 -1.61 21.68
CA GLU A 362 50.52 -2.95 22.24
C GLU A 362 49.45 -4.04 22.02
N PHE A 363 49.76 -5.29 21.63
CA PHE A 363 50.99 -5.97 21.22
C PHE A 363 50.54 -7.38 20.77
N GLU A 364 51.20 -7.94 19.75
CA GLU A 364 50.94 -9.27 19.18
C GLU A 364 51.23 -10.42 20.16
N GLY A 365 50.54 -11.54 20.01
CA GLY A 365 50.81 -12.77 20.74
C GLY A 365 50.18 -13.98 20.06
N ASP A 366 50.97 -14.58 19.16
CA ASP A 366 51.14 -16.01 18.86
C ASP A 366 49.95 -16.98 19.02
N ASP A 367 49.57 -17.64 17.92
CA ASP A 367 49.25 -19.07 17.95
C ASP A 367 49.72 -19.76 16.66
N ASP A 368 50.73 -20.60 16.83
CA ASP A 368 51.40 -21.43 15.84
C ASP A 368 50.57 -22.69 15.52
N GLY A 369 50.38 -23.02 14.23
CA GLY A 369 49.64 -24.23 13.87
C GLY A 369 49.63 -24.62 12.38
N ARG A 370 50.79 -24.71 11.73
CA ARG A 370 50.98 -25.46 10.46
C ARG A 370 51.50 -26.89 10.76
N PRO A 371 51.61 -27.81 9.77
CA PRO A 371 50.79 -28.08 8.59
C PRO A 371 50.54 -29.61 8.40
N ARG A 372 49.63 -30.03 7.52
CA ARG A 372 49.78 -31.33 6.82
C ARG A 372 49.38 -31.25 5.35
N HIS A 373 50.40 -31.32 4.51
CA HIS A 373 50.32 -31.78 3.12
C HIS A 373 49.83 -33.23 3.07
N GLN A 374 48.97 -33.53 2.10
CA GLN A 374 49.07 -34.76 1.31
C GLN A 374 48.39 -34.54 -0.04
N ASP A 375 49.22 -34.29 -1.05
CA ASP A 375 48.90 -34.56 -2.45
C ASP A 375 48.87 -36.07 -2.67
N SER A 376 47.83 -36.57 -3.36
CA SER A 376 47.94 -37.81 -4.13
C SER A 376 46.83 -37.93 -5.17
N VAL A 377 47.22 -37.77 -6.45
CA VAL A 377 47.02 -38.73 -7.57
C VAL A 377 45.56 -39.11 -7.89
N ASP A 378 45.00 -38.87 -9.09
CA ASP A 378 45.38 -39.53 -10.36
C ASP A 378 44.76 -38.79 -11.60
N PRO A 379 45.29 -39.01 -12.82
CA PRO A 379 44.94 -38.27 -14.03
C PRO A 379 44.02 -39.03 -15.01
N ARG A 380 43.38 -38.25 -15.89
CA ARG A 380 42.85 -38.63 -17.22
C ARG A 380 41.81 -39.77 -17.31
N ARG A 381 40.57 -39.37 -17.63
CA ARG A 381 39.91 -39.84 -18.86
C ARG A 381 38.96 -38.79 -19.40
#